data_AF-A0A927XER5-F1
#
_entry.id   AF-A0A927XER5-F1
#
_cell.length_a   1.000
_cell.length_b   1.000
_cell.length_c   1.000
_cell.angle_alpha   90.00
_cell.angle_beta   90.00
_cell.angle_gamma   90.00
#
_symmetry.space_group_name_H-M   'P 1'
#
loop_
_entity.id
_entity.type
_entity.pdbx_description
1 polymer ?
#
loop_
_entity_poly.entity_id
_entity_poly.type
_entity_poly.pdbx_seq_one_letter_code
_entity_poly.pdbx_strand_id
1 'polypeptide(L)'
;MDMRDFLKQYVNYLKKEGKIAFNDLKSIKTIYKQIPNLLTISRLIATIPINIFFFAGNIPASLVTCGIAAFTDLIDGKFARKYNVESKFGADLDAICDKLFILLMAIPIVIQNPFMLTNIGLEAGIIATNFNARKDGKEVESKMIGKVKTWFLSATVLLGYLFPILNINPSLLTSFLITIPAATFQTATLINYVNINHQNKISEKQNVIISETTKITIEEPKKEKTKDMTLVTPATINELKKERERLLHNEEELGYQKKKTNLK
;
A
#
# COMPACT_ATOMS: atom_id res chain seq x y z
N MET A 1 7.99 6.45 16.90
CA MET A 1 7.58 5.09 17.28
C MET A 1 8.39 4.06 16.50
N ASP A 2 8.89 3.03 17.17
CA ASP A 2 9.58 1.90 16.52
C ASP A 2 8.62 1.02 15.71
N MET A 3 9.12 0.34 14.66
CA MET A 3 8.32 -0.54 13.80
C MET A 3 7.69 -1.68 14.59
N ARG A 4 8.42 -2.28 15.53
CA ARG A 4 7.91 -3.40 16.34
C ARG A 4 6.70 -2.97 17.17
N ASP A 5 6.75 -1.79 17.77
CA ASP A 5 5.68 -1.28 18.61
C ASP A 5 4.46 -0.87 17.78
N PHE A 6 4.69 -0.25 16.62
CA PHE A 6 3.62 0.02 15.66
C PHE A 6 2.90 -1.26 15.25
N LEU A 7 3.64 -2.31 14.86
CA LEU A 7 3.07 -3.58 14.45
C LEU A 7 2.27 -4.23 15.59
N LYS A 8 2.78 -4.20 16.83
CA LYS A 8 2.02 -4.69 18.00
C LYS A 8 0.70 -3.94 18.18
N GLN A 9 0.73 -2.60 18.11
CA GLN A 9 -0.48 -1.79 18.22
C GLN A 9 -1.46 -2.10 17.09
N TYR A 10 -0.97 -2.19 15.85
CA TYR A 10 -1.79 -2.48 14.68
C TYR A 10 -2.43 -3.87 14.74
N VAL A 11 -1.67 -4.90 15.15
CA VAL A 11 -2.20 -6.25 15.35
C VAL A 11 -3.23 -6.29 16.47
N ASN A 12 -3.00 -5.58 17.58
CA ASN A 12 -3.98 -5.51 18.68
C ASN A 12 -5.27 -4.81 18.25
N TYR A 13 -5.16 -3.75 17.44
CA TYR A 13 -6.30 -3.09 16.80
C TYR A 13 -7.09 -4.08 15.93
N LEU A 14 -6.43 -4.79 15.01
CA LEU A 14 -7.08 -5.77 14.16
C LEU A 14 -7.76 -6.89 14.95
N LYS A 15 -7.13 -7.38 16.03
CA LYS A 15 -7.74 -8.39 16.92
C LYS A 15 -8.99 -7.87 17.62
N LYS A 16 -8.97 -6.63 18.10
CA LYS A 16 -10.11 -6.01 18.79
C LYS A 16 -11.28 -5.82 17.83
N GLU A 17 -11.05 -5.17 16.70
CA GLU A 17 -12.09 -4.91 15.69
C GLU A 17 -12.60 -6.21 15.06
N GLY A 18 -11.71 -7.18 14.82
CA GLY A 18 -12.11 -8.51 14.34
C GLY A 18 -13.03 -9.25 15.32
N LYS A 19 -12.82 -9.11 16.63
CA LYS A 19 -13.72 -9.68 17.65
C LYS A 19 -15.10 -9.01 17.63
N ILE A 20 -15.15 -7.70 17.40
CA ILE A 20 -16.40 -6.94 17.25
C ILE A 20 -17.14 -7.42 16.00
N ALA A 21 -16.45 -7.48 14.86
CA ALA A 21 -17.02 -7.97 13.60
C ALA A 21 -17.54 -9.41 13.74
N PHE A 22 -16.81 -10.29 14.42
CA PHE A 22 -17.25 -11.66 14.69
C PHE A 22 -18.50 -11.72 15.58
N ASN A 23 -18.63 -10.82 16.55
CA ASN A 23 -19.84 -10.74 17.36
C ASN A 23 -21.03 -10.21 16.54
N ASP A 24 -20.81 -9.26 15.64
CA ASP A 24 -21.84 -8.75 14.73
C ASP A 24 -22.41 -9.83 13.80
N LEU A 25 -21.61 -10.85 13.45
CA LEU A 25 -22.05 -12.01 12.67
C LEU A 25 -23.11 -12.86 13.40
N LYS A 26 -23.11 -12.86 14.74
CA LYS A 26 -24.07 -13.64 15.54
C LYS A 26 -25.46 -12.99 15.59
N SER A 27 -25.61 -11.77 15.11
CA SER A 27 -26.87 -11.02 15.12
C SER A 27 -27.38 -10.77 13.71
N ILE A 28 -28.60 -11.24 13.43
CA ILE A 28 -29.28 -11.07 12.12
C ILE A 28 -29.43 -9.59 11.75
N LYS A 29 -29.55 -8.69 12.73
CA LYS A 29 -29.67 -7.24 12.50
C LYS A 29 -28.36 -6.58 12.06
N THR A 30 -27.21 -7.21 12.28
CA THR A 30 -25.87 -6.62 12.06
C THR A 30 -25.06 -7.37 11.02
N ILE A 31 -25.42 -8.62 10.71
CA ILE A 31 -24.71 -9.47 9.75
C ILE A 31 -24.53 -8.81 8.37
N TYR A 32 -25.51 -8.03 7.91
CA TYR A 32 -25.46 -7.38 6.60
C TYR A 32 -24.28 -6.40 6.47
N LYS A 33 -23.81 -5.83 7.59
CA LYS A 33 -22.64 -4.94 7.63
C LYS A 33 -21.32 -5.69 7.42
N GLN A 34 -21.30 -6.97 7.74
CA GLN A 34 -20.11 -7.82 7.65
C GLN A 34 -20.08 -8.66 6.36
N ILE A 35 -21.11 -8.61 5.52
CA ILE A 35 -21.16 -9.32 4.24
C ILE A 35 -19.92 -9.01 3.36
N PRO A 36 -19.51 -7.74 3.16
CA PRO A 36 -18.32 -7.44 2.36
C PRO A 36 -17.06 -8.11 2.93
N ASN A 37 -16.86 -8.02 4.24
CA ASN A 37 -15.71 -8.63 4.93
C ASN A 37 -15.70 -10.16 4.79
N LEU A 38 -16.87 -10.80 4.88
CA LEU A 38 -17.00 -12.24 4.66
C LEU A 38 -16.67 -12.64 3.23
N LEU A 39 -17.08 -11.85 2.24
CA LEU A 39 -16.77 -12.08 0.83
C LEU A 39 -15.26 -11.98 0.59
N THR A 40 -14.60 -10.94 1.10
CA THR A 40 -13.14 -10.80 1.09
C THR A 40 -12.43 -12.01 1.69
N ILE A 41 -12.84 -12.47 2.88
CA ILE A 41 -12.26 -13.66 3.53
C ILE A 41 -12.52 -14.93 2.71
N SER A 42 -13.73 -15.07 2.16
CA SER A 42 -14.09 -16.24 1.34
C SER A 42 -13.21 -16.37 0.11
N ARG A 43 -12.80 -15.24 -0.50
CA ARG A 43 -11.88 -15.20 -1.63
C ARG A 43 -10.49 -15.69 -1.25
N LEU A 44 -10.01 -15.30 -0.07
CA LEU A 44 -8.75 -15.80 0.47
C LEU A 44 -8.82 -17.32 0.72
N ILE A 45 -9.94 -17.82 1.23
CA ILE A 45 -10.14 -19.27 1.41
C ILE A 45 -10.21 -19.98 0.05
N ALA A 46 -10.80 -19.36 -0.97
CA ALA A 46 -10.93 -19.92 -2.31
C ALA A 46 -9.59 -20.19 -2.99
N THR A 47 -8.48 -19.53 -2.60
CA THR A 47 -7.14 -19.87 -3.14
C THR A 47 -6.74 -21.31 -2.85
N ILE A 48 -7.26 -21.90 -1.77
CA ILE A 48 -6.98 -23.30 -1.39
C ILE A 48 -7.49 -24.28 -2.45
N PRO A 49 -8.82 -24.37 -2.73
CA PRO A 49 -9.30 -25.28 -3.77
C PRO A 49 -8.78 -24.92 -5.17
N ILE A 50 -8.57 -23.64 -5.48
CA ILE A 50 -7.95 -23.21 -6.75
C ILE A 50 -6.57 -23.87 -6.92
N ASN A 51 -5.69 -23.73 -5.93
CA ASN A 51 -4.35 -24.29 -5.99
C ASN A 51 -4.38 -25.83 -5.96
N ILE A 52 -5.29 -26.44 -5.20
CA ILE A 52 -5.46 -27.91 -5.19
C ILE A 52 -5.83 -28.42 -6.58
N PHE A 53 -6.81 -27.81 -7.25
CA PHE A 53 -7.20 -28.21 -8.60
C PHE A 53 -6.06 -28.01 -9.60
N PHE A 54 -5.31 -26.91 -9.47
CA PHE A 54 -4.15 -26.65 -10.30
C PHE A 54 -3.09 -27.77 -10.17
N PHE A 55 -2.68 -28.09 -8.94
CA PHE A 55 -1.68 -29.14 -8.69
C PHE A 55 -2.18 -30.55 -9.04
N ALA A 56 -3.50 -30.79 -8.97
CA ALA A 56 -4.11 -32.01 -9.45
C ALA A 56 -4.18 -32.11 -10.99
N GLY A 57 -3.71 -31.10 -11.72
CA GLY A 57 -3.77 -31.02 -13.18
C GLY A 57 -5.15 -30.66 -13.74
N ASN A 58 -6.14 -30.40 -12.87
CA ASN A 58 -7.48 -29.97 -13.28
C ASN A 58 -7.53 -28.44 -13.46
N ILE A 59 -6.83 -27.97 -14.48
CA ILE A 59 -6.73 -26.53 -14.79
C ILE A 59 -8.10 -25.89 -15.06
N PRO A 60 -9.05 -26.53 -15.78
CA PRO A 60 -10.39 -25.97 -15.95
C PRO A 60 -11.11 -25.74 -14.62
N ALA A 61 -11.08 -26.68 -13.67
CA ALA A 61 -11.69 -26.49 -12.37
C ALA A 61 -11.01 -25.38 -11.55
N SER A 62 -9.68 -25.28 -11.64
CA SER A 62 -8.92 -24.18 -11.03
C SER A 62 -9.37 -22.82 -11.56
N LEU A 63 -9.48 -22.68 -12.88
CA LEU A 63 -9.87 -21.42 -13.53
C LEU A 63 -11.33 -21.06 -13.31
N VAL A 64 -12.25 -22.04 -13.34
CA VAL A 64 -13.66 -21.83 -13.02
C VAL A 64 -13.82 -21.36 -11.57
N THR A 65 -13.13 -22.01 -10.63
CA THR A 65 -13.16 -21.61 -9.22
C THR A 65 -12.57 -20.21 -9.03
N CYS A 66 -11.47 -19.90 -9.73
CA CYS A 66 -10.88 -18.56 -9.75
C CYS A 66 -11.84 -17.50 -10.32
N GLY A 67 -12.56 -17.84 -11.40
CA GLY A 67 -13.56 -16.96 -12.01
C GLY A 67 -14.73 -16.67 -11.07
N ILE A 68 -15.22 -17.69 -10.34
CA ILE A 68 -16.25 -17.52 -9.31
C ILE A 68 -15.74 -16.59 -8.20
N ALA A 69 -14.51 -16.82 -7.70
CA ALA A 69 -13.91 -15.97 -6.68
C ALA A 69 -13.74 -14.51 -7.15
N ALA A 70 -13.28 -14.29 -8.38
CA ALA A 70 -13.18 -12.95 -8.98
C ALA A 70 -14.55 -12.29 -9.16
N PHE A 71 -15.59 -13.07 -9.48
CA PHE A 71 -16.95 -12.54 -9.58
C PHE A 71 -17.50 -12.08 -8.23
N THR A 72 -17.13 -12.73 -7.13
CA THR A 72 -17.55 -12.30 -5.78
C THR A 72 -17.02 -10.92 -5.38
N ASP A 73 -15.83 -10.52 -5.87
CA ASP A 73 -15.26 -9.15 -5.69
C ASP A 73 -16.11 -8.05 -6.36
N LEU A 74 -16.67 -8.36 -7.52
CA LEU A 74 -17.53 -7.39 -8.20
C LEU A 74 -18.84 -7.17 -7.43
N ILE A 75 -19.27 -8.19 -6.68
CA ILE A 75 -20.51 -8.15 -5.89
C ILE A 75 -20.27 -7.44 -4.55
N ASP A 76 -19.20 -7.76 -3.83
CA ASP A 76 -18.92 -7.17 -2.51
C ASP A 76 -18.73 -5.65 -2.57
N GLY A 77 -17.96 -5.14 -3.53
CA GLY A 77 -17.72 -3.72 -3.70
C GLY A 77 -18.97 -2.95 -4.16
N LYS A 78 -19.87 -3.58 -4.92
CA LYS A 78 -21.19 -2.99 -5.25
C LYS A 78 -22.11 -2.99 -4.04
N PHE A 79 -22.09 -4.05 -3.24
CA PHE A 79 -22.90 -4.18 -2.04
C PHE A 79 -22.49 -3.16 -0.97
N ALA A 80 -21.20 -3.05 -0.66
CA ALA A 80 -20.68 -2.12 0.33
C ALA A 80 -21.08 -0.66 0.05
N ARG A 81 -20.89 -0.22 -1.20
CA ARG A 81 -21.26 1.13 -1.67
C ARG A 81 -22.76 1.37 -1.68
N LYS A 82 -23.56 0.37 -2.06
CA LYS A 82 -25.03 0.50 -2.11
C LYS A 82 -25.65 0.67 -0.72
N TYR A 83 -25.07 0.03 0.29
CA TYR A 83 -25.63 0.03 1.65
C TYR A 83 -24.88 0.95 2.63
N ASN A 84 -23.87 1.71 2.17
CA ASN A 84 -23.04 2.60 3.01
C ASN A 84 -22.50 1.90 4.27
N VAL A 85 -22.04 0.65 4.13
CA VAL A 85 -21.51 -0.18 5.23
C VAL A 85 -19.98 -0.21 5.27
N GLU A 86 -19.33 0.78 4.66
CA GLU A 86 -17.88 0.88 4.65
C GLU A 86 -17.34 1.17 6.06
N SER A 87 -16.28 0.46 6.46
CA SER A 87 -15.63 0.64 7.77
C SER A 87 -14.12 0.65 7.60
N LYS A 88 -13.43 1.37 8.48
CA LYS A 88 -11.95 1.41 8.48
C LYS A 88 -11.34 0.02 8.65
N PHE A 89 -11.93 -0.79 9.54
CA PHE A 89 -11.52 -2.19 9.73
C PHE A 89 -11.72 -3.02 8.46
N GLY A 90 -12.89 -2.91 7.81
CA GLY A 90 -13.16 -3.62 6.56
C GLY A 90 -12.19 -3.23 5.45
N ALA A 91 -11.91 -1.94 5.27
CA ALA A 91 -10.93 -1.46 4.30
C ALA A 91 -9.50 -1.95 4.58
N ASP A 92 -9.08 -1.99 5.85
CA ASP A 92 -7.78 -2.54 6.24
C ASP A 92 -7.71 -4.06 6.00
N LEU A 93 -8.78 -4.79 6.34
CA LEU A 93 -8.89 -6.23 6.11
C LEU A 93 -8.83 -6.56 4.61
N ASP A 94 -9.58 -5.82 3.80
CA ASP A 94 -9.60 -5.96 2.34
C ASP A 94 -8.22 -5.74 1.73
N ALA A 95 -7.54 -4.65 2.11
CA ALA A 95 -6.19 -4.37 1.67
C ALA A 95 -5.17 -5.46 2.06
N ILE A 96 -5.35 -6.12 3.22
CA ILE A 96 -4.49 -7.24 3.65
C ILE A 96 -4.82 -8.50 2.82
N CYS A 97 -6.09 -8.84 2.71
CA CYS A 97 -6.56 -10.02 1.99
C CYS A 97 -6.21 -9.96 0.51
N ASP A 98 -6.29 -8.80 -0.14
CA ASP A 98 -5.87 -8.63 -1.53
C ASP A 98 -4.39 -8.94 -1.76
N LYS A 99 -3.53 -8.50 -0.83
CA LYS A 99 -2.08 -8.81 -0.89
C LYS A 99 -1.82 -10.29 -0.65
N LEU A 100 -2.51 -10.90 0.31
CA LEU A 100 -2.36 -12.32 0.57
C LEU A 100 -2.90 -13.16 -0.59
N PHE A 101 -4.02 -12.76 -1.19
CA PHE A 101 -4.63 -13.46 -2.32
C PHE A 101 -3.64 -13.59 -3.48
N ILE A 102 -3.04 -12.48 -3.94
CA ILE A 102 -2.09 -12.54 -5.05
C ILE A 102 -0.83 -13.34 -4.72
N LEU A 103 -0.35 -13.27 -3.47
CA LEU A 103 0.81 -14.04 -3.01
C LEU A 103 0.51 -15.55 -2.99
N LEU A 104 -0.66 -15.95 -2.51
CA LEU A 104 -1.09 -17.36 -2.49
C LEU A 104 -1.37 -17.89 -3.89
N MET A 105 -1.98 -17.09 -4.76
CA MET A 105 -2.22 -17.43 -6.15
C MET A 105 -0.92 -17.58 -6.94
N ALA A 106 0.15 -16.88 -6.56
CA ALA A 106 1.46 -16.98 -7.22
C ALA A 106 2.23 -18.27 -6.88
N ILE A 107 1.85 -19.03 -5.84
CA ILE A 107 2.58 -20.23 -5.39
C ILE A 107 2.78 -21.25 -6.52
N PRO A 108 1.74 -21.71 -7.24
CA PRO A 108 1.93 -22.68 -8.31
C PRO A 108 2.75 -22.11 -9.48
N ILE A 109 2.70 -20.78 -9.67
CA ILE A 109 3.42 -20.10 -10.74
C ILE A 109 4.91 -20.01 -10.43
N VAL A 110 5.30 -19.82 -9.17
CA VAL A 110 6.71 -19.85 -8.75
C VAL A 110 7.35 -21.21 -9.04
N ILE A 111 6.59 -22.31 -8.85
CA ILE A 111 7.08 -23.67 -9.11
C ILE A 111 7.33 -23.88 -10.61
N GLN A 112 6.47 -23.35 -11.47
CA GLN A 112 6.63 -23.43 -12.93
C GLN A 112 7.63 -22.42 -13.49
N ASN A 113 7.68 -21.23 -12.90
CA ASN A 113 8.46 -20.08 -13.32
C ASN A 113 9.05 -19.37 -12.08
N PRO A 114 10.28 -19.75 -11.68
CA PRO A 114 10.95 -19.15 -10.53
C PRO A 114 11.17 -17.64 -10.63
N PHE A 115 11.15 -17.03 -11.83
CA PHE A 115 11.29 -15.57 -11.98
C PHE A 115 10.15 -14.79 -11.30
N MET A 116 9.01 -15.43 -11.07
CA MET A 116 7.90 -14.88 -10.29
C MET A 116 8.33 -14.49 -8.86
N LEU A 117 9.41 -15.08 -8.32
CA LEU A 117 9.99 -14.66 -7.03
C LEU A 117 10.40 -13.19 -7.02
N THR A 118 10.83 -12.65 -8.17
CA THR A 118 11.15 -11.22 -8.32
C THR A 118 9.90 -10.37 -8.08
N ASN A 119 8.77 -10.74 -8.70
CA ASN A 119 7.50 -10.04 -8.54
C ASN A 119 6.97 -10.12 -7.10
N ILE A 120 7.13 -11.28 -6.44
CA ILE A 120 6.78 -11.46 -5.03
C ILE A 120 7.65 -10.58 -4.13
N GLY A 121 8.97 -10.56 -4.36
CA GLY A 121 9.91 -9.73 -3.61
C GLY A 121 9.61 -8.23 -3.78
N LEU A 122 9.30 -7.79 -5.00
CA LEU A 122 8.89 -6.41 -5.27
C LEU A 122 7.56 -6.06 -4.58
N GLU A 123 6.58 -6.96 -4.59
CA GLU A 123 5.31 -6.74 -3.89
C GLU A 123 5.52 -6.62 -2.38
N ALA A 124 6.38 -7.47 -1.80
CA ALA A 124 6.77 -7.38 -0.39
C ALA A 124 7.46 -6.04 -0.07
N GLY A 125 8.35 -5.55 -0.96
CA GLY A 125 8.99 -4.24 -0.83
C GLY A 125 7.98 -3.08 -0.85
N ILE A 126 6.95 -3.16 -1.69
CA ILE A 126 5.86 -2.17 -1.76
C ILE A 126 5.04 -2.20 -0.47
N ILE A 127 4.69 -3.39 0.03
CA ILE A 127 3.99 -3.56 1.31
C ILE A 127 4.81 -2.93 2.44
N ALA A 128 6.10 -3.25 2.54
CA ALA A 128 6.98 -2.70 3.56
C ALA A 128 7.08 -1.15 3.49
N THR A 129 7.17 -0.60 2.28
CA THR A 129 7.21 0.85 2.05
C THR A 129 5.91 1.52 2.52
N ASN A 130 4.76 0.91 2.24
CA ASN A 130 3.46 1.41 2.68
C ASN A 130 3.29 1.32 4.20
N PHE A 131 3.75 0.24 4.82
CA PHE A 131 3.74 0.09 6.28
C PHE A 131 4.62 1.14 6.97
N ASN A 132 5.80 1.42 6.42
CA ASN A 132 6.67 2.50 6.90
C ASN A 132 5.98 3.87 6.82
N ALA A 133 5.25 4.16 5.74
CA ALA A 133 4.49 5.41 5.62
C ALA A 133 3.38 5.53 6.66
N ARG A 134 2.60 4.45 6.86
CA ARG A 134 1.52 4.38 7.86
C ARG A 134 2.03 4.54 9.29
N LYS A 135 3.21 3.99 9.59
CA LYS A 135 3.88 4.15 10.89
C LYS A 135 4.15 5.63 11.22
N ASP A 136 4.49 6.41 10.20
CA ASP A 136 4.76 7.85 10.32
C ASP A 136 3.45 8.67 10.24
N GLY A 137 2.27 8.04 10.36
CA GLY A 137 0.97 8.70 10.36
C GLY A 137 0.50 9.21 8.99
N LYS A 138 1.17 8.80 7.90
CA LYS A 138 0.91 9.31 6.56
C LYS A 138 -0.09 8.42 5.83
N GLU A 139 -1.12 9.03 5.28
CA GLU A 139 -2.02 8.35 4.36
C GLU A 139 -1.30 8.10 3.04
N VAL A 140 -1.23 6.82 2.66
CA VAL A 140 -0.67 6.42 1.37
C VAL A 140 -1.78 6.61 0.34
N GLU A 141 -1.86 7.80 -0.26
CA GLU A 141 -2.79 8.02 -1.36
C GLU A 141 -2.47 7.06 -2.51
N SER A 142 -3.47 6.25 -2.88
CA SER A 142 -3.39 5.30 -3.99
C SER A 142 -3.33 6.05 -5.32
N LYS A 143 -2.12 6.41 -5.77
CA LYS A 143 -1.90 6.92 -7.14
C LYS A 143 -2.22 5.84 -8.19
N MET A 144 -2.67 6.28 -9.37
CA MET A 144 -2.95 5.46 -10.56
C MET A 144 -1.90 4.38 -10.84
N ILE A 145 -0.61 4.69 -10.65
CA ILE A 145 0.50 3.76 -10.86
C ILE A 145 0.40 2.47 -10.02
N GLY A 146 -0.10 2.59 -8.78
CA GLY A 146 -0.32 1.46 -7.88
C GLY A 146 -1.43 0.51 -8.35
N LYS A 147 -2.42 1.04 -9.09
CA LYS A 147 -3.49 0.23 -9.70
C LYS A 147 -2.98 -0.49 -10.95
N VAL A 148 -2.28 0.24 -11.82
CA VAL A 148 -1.70 -0.31 -13.06
C VAL A 148 -0.78 -1.49 -12.75
N LYS A 149 0.15 -1.36 -11.79
CA LYS A 149 1.02 -2.48 -11.41
C LYS A 149 0.27 -3.72 -10.94
N THR A 150 -0.89 -3.54 -10.32
CA THR A 150 -1.70 -4.63 -9.78
C THR A 150 -2.44 -5.34 -10.90
N TRP A 151 -2.88 -4.62 -11.94
CA TRP A 151 -3.43 -5.24 -13.15
C TRP A 151 -2.40 -6.11 -13.87
N PHE A 152 -1.18 -5.60 -14.07
CA PHE A 152 -0.12 -6.38 -14.70
C PHE A 152 0.26 -7.61 -13.87
N LEU A 153 0.41 -7.47 -12.55
CA LEU A 153 0.70 -8.60 -11.67
C LEU A 153 -0.42 -9.66 -11.73
N SER A 154 -1.68 -9.24 -11.69
CA SER A 154 -2.83 -10.13 -11.77
C SER A 154 -2.89 -10.85 -13.13
N ALA A 155 -2.58 -10.14 -14.22
CA ALA A 155 -2.51 -10.72 -15.56
C ALA A 155 -1.37 -11.75 -15.67
N THR A 156 -0.18 -11.44 -15.14
CA THR A 156 0.95 -12.39 -15.10
C THR A 156 0.57 -13.66 -14.34
N VAL A 157 -0.08 -13.56 -13.18
CA VAL A 157 -0.54 -14.73 -12.43
C VAL A 157 -1.57 -15.52 -13.23
N LEU A 158 -2.62 -14.87 -13.75
CA LEU A 158 -3.68 -15.52 -14.54
C LEU A 158 -3.12 -16.25 -15.77
N LEU A 159 -2.21 -15.60 -16.52
CA LEU A 159 -1.54 -16.22 -17.66
C LEU A 159 -0.72 -17.45 -17.24
N GLY A 160 -0.08 -17.40 -16.07
CA GLY A 160 0.60 -18.56 -15.50
C GLY A 160 -0.32 -19.77 -15.27
N TYR A 161 -1.58 -19.55 -14.86
CA TYR A 161 -2.57 -20.64 -14.75
C TYR A 161 -3.01 -21.16 -16.12
N LEU A 162 -2.97 -20.33 -17.16
CA LEU A 162 -3.35 -20.70 -18.53
C LEU A 162 -2.25 -21.44 -19.30
N PHE A 163 -0.98 -21.34 -18.88
CA PHE A 163 0.15 -21.96 -19.58
C PHE A 163 -0.04 -23.45 -19.90
N PRO A 164 -0.49 -24.31 -18.97
CA PRO A 164 -0.71 -25.71 -19.28
C PRO A 164 -1.81 -25.95 -20.32
N ILE A 165 -2.86 -25.13 -20.34
CA ILE A 165 -3.95 -25.23 -21.34
C ILE A 165 -3.49 -24.74 -22.72
N LEU A 166 -2.73 -23.64 -22.74
CA LEU A 166 -2.20 -23.05 -23.98
C LEU A 166 -1.02 -23.83 -24.56
N ASN A 167 -0.58 -24.89 -23.86
CA ASN A 167 0.60 -25.69 -24.21
C ASN A 167 1.85 -24.82 -24.45
N ILE A 168 1.98 -23.73 -23.69
CA ILE A 168 3.12 -22.82 -23.76
C ILE A 168 4.28 -23.50 -23.03
N ASN A 169 5.37 -23.76 -23.75
CA ASN A 169 6.57 -24.30 -23.12
C ASN A 169 7.13 -23.27 -22.11
N PRO A 170 7.35 -23.65 -20.84
CA PRO A 170 7.95 -22.79 -19.82
C PRO A 170 9.47 -22.65 -20.02
N SER A 171 9.89 -22.33 -21.23
CA SER A 171 11.26 -21.95 -21.55
C SER A 171 11.71 -20.73 -20.73
N LEU A 172 13.02 -20.53 -20.66
CA LEU A 172 13.60 -19.34 -20.06
C LEU A 172 13.00 -18.05 -20.66
N LEU A 173 12.90 -17.98 -22.00
CA LEU A 173 12.41 -16.81 -22.71
C LEU A 173 10.94 -16.50 -22.38
N THR A 174 10.05 -17.48 -22.49
CA THR A 174 8.61 -17.32 -22.17
C THR A 174 8.39 -16.93 -20.71
N SER A 175 9.19 -17.51 -19.80
CA SER A 175 9.18 -17.21 -18.37
C SER A 175 9.62 -15.78 -18.04
N PHE A 176 10.60 -15.24 -18.78
CA PHE A 176 10.99 -13.83 -18.68
C PHE A 176 9.94 -12.89 -19.27
N LEU A 177 9.44 -13.18 -20.47
CA LEU A 177 8.51 -12.29 -21.19
C LEU A 177 7.22 -12.03 -20.40
N ILE A 178 6.71 -13.02 -19.66
CA ILE A 178 5.48 -12.89 -18.88
C ILE A 178 5.67 -12.13 -17.56
N THR A 179 6.87 -12.20 -16.95
CA THR A 179 7.14 -11.60 -15.63
C THR A 179 7.69 -10.17 -15.70
N ILE A 180 8.44 -9.85 -16.75
CA ILE A 180 9.07 -8.55 -16.96
C ILE A 180 8.07 -7.38 -16.89
N PRO A 181 6.93 -7.39 -17.60
CA PRO A 181 6.00 -6.25 -17.59
C PRO A 181 5.53 -5.90 -16.17
N ALA A 182 5.11 -6.91 -15.40
CA ALA A 182 4.71 -6.72 -14.01
C ALA A 182 5.88 -6.20 -13.14
N ALA A 183 7.08 -6.75 -13.33
CA ALA A 183 8.26 -6.32 -12.57
C ALA A 183 8.62 -4.85 -12.85
N THR A 184 8.51 -4.39 -14.11
CA THR A 184 8.75 -2.99 -14.48
C THR A 184 7.79 -2.04 -13.78
N PHE A 185 6.48 -2.33 -13.83
CA PHE A 185 5.47 -1.48 -13.17
C PHE A 185 5.57 -1.53 -11.64
N GLN A 186 5.90 -2.70 -11.06
CA GLN A 186 6.13 -2.82 -9.62
C GLN A 186 7.36 -2.00 -9.19
N THR A 187 8.46 -2.06 -9.95
CA THR A 187 9.67 -1.27 -9.68
C THR A 187 9.38 0.23 -9.76
N ALA A 188 8.69 0.68 -10.80
CA ALA A 188 8.28 2.07 -10.95
C ALA A 188 7.38 2.54 -9.78
N THR A 189 6.45 1.68 -9.34
CA THR A 189 5.60 1.95 -8.18
C THR A 189 6.40 2.05 -6.89
N LEU A 190 7.34 1.13 -6.67
CA LEU A 190 8.20 1.12 -5.49
C LEU A 190 9.04 2.39 -5.41
N ILE A 191 9.70 2.78 -6.51
CA ILE A 191 10.47 4.02 -6.59
C ILE A 191 9.58 5.23 -6.27
N ASN A 192 8.40 5.30 -6.88
CA ASN A 192 7.47 6.40 -6.62
C ASN A 192 7.03 6.46 -5.15
N TYR A 193 6.74 5.33 -4.50
CA TYR A 193 6.34 5.29 -3.09
C TYR A 193 7.49 5.65 -2.15
N VAL A 194 8.71 5.19 -2.44
CA VAL A 194 9.91 5.60 -1.70
C VAL A 194 10.13 7.11 -1.82
N ASN A 195 10.01 7.66 -3.03
CA ASN A 195 10.18 9.10 -3.28
C ASN A 195 9.12 9.94 -2.55
N ILE A 196 7.86 9.51 -2.56
CA ILE A 196 6.77 10.17 -1.82
C ILE A 196 7.09 10.16 -0.32
N ASN A 197 7.47 9.00 0.23
CA ASN A 197 7.83 8.88 1.64
C ASN A 197 9.00 9.79 2.02
N HIS A 198 10.01 9.89 1.15
CA HIS A 198 11.16 10.76 1.34
C HIS A 198 10.77 12.24 1.31
N GLN A 199 10.00 12.68 0.30
CA GLN A 199 9.50 14.06 0.20
C GLN A 199 8.68 14.44 1.43
N ASN A 200 7.77 13.55 1.85
CA ASN A 200 6.94 13.82 3.02
C ASN A 200 7.77 13.96 4.30
N LYS A 201 8.92 13.29 4.43
CA LYS A 201 9.82 13.46 5.59
C LYS A 201 10.55 14.80 5.56
N ILE A 202 10.90 15.29 4.37
CA ILE A 202 11.51 16.62 4.21
C ILE A 202 10.51 17.72 4.59
N SER A 203 9.30 17.67 4.04
CA SER A 203 8.26 18.68 4.31
C SER A 203 7.88 18.74 5.80
N GLU A 204 7.87 17.60 6.49
CA GLU A 204 7.61 17.54 7.93
C GLU A 204 8.71 18.24 8.75
N LYS A 205 9.98 17.98 8.44
CA LYS A 205 11.11 18.69 9.07
C LYS A 205 11.04 20.21 8.81
N GLN A 206 10.71 20.61 7.57
CA GLN A 206 10.53 22.02 7.22
C GLN A 206 9.41 22.68 8.03
N ASN A 207 8.25 22.02 8.17
CA ASN A 207 7.12 22.55 8.93
C ASN A 207 7.44 22.72 10.42
N VAL A 208 8.19 21.79 11.02
CA VAL A 208 8.65 21.92 12.41
C VAL A 208 9.57 23.13 12.56
N ILE A 209 10.57 23.27 11.69
CA ILE A 209 11.50 24.41 11.70
C ILE A 209 10.75 25.74 11.52
N ILE A 210 9.80 25.80 10.59
CA ILE A 210 8.97 27.00 10.38
C ILE A 210 8.15 27.31 11.63
N SER A 211 7.55 26.30 12.27
CA SER A 211 6.76 26.50 13.49
C SER A 211 7.61 27.00 14.67
N GLU A 212 8.83 26.49 14.83
CA GLU A 212 9.78 26.94 15.85
C GLU A 212 10.26 28.36 15.57
N THR A 213 10.61 28.66 14.32
CA THR A 213 11.03 30.01 13.88
C THR A 213 9.90 31.04 14.08
N THR A 214 8.65 30.64 13.81
CA THR A 214 7.47 31.49 13.98
C THR A 214 7.22 31.77 15.47
N LYS A 215 7.34 30.76 16.35
CA LYS A 215 7.26 30.96 17.81
C LYS A 215 8.32 31.94 18.31
N ILE A 216 9.58 31.76 17.90
CA ILE A 216 10.68 32.66 18.28
C ILE A 216 10.41 34.10 17.80
N THR A 217 9.88 34.27 16.59
CA THR A 217 9.55 35.61 16.04
C THR A 217 8.40 36.27 16.81
N ILE A 218 7.42 35.49 17.28
CA ILE A 218 6.29 36.01 18.07
C ILE A 218 6.72 36.32 19.52
N GLU A 219 7.74 35.62 20.04
CA GLU A 219 8.29 35.80 21.39
C GLU A 219 9.40 36.87 21.50
N GLU A 220 9.81 37.53 20.39
CA GLU A 220 10.69 38.71 20.50
C GLU A 220 10.01 39.84 21.31
N PRO A 221 10.76 40.53 22.18
CA PRO A 221 10.30 40.78 23.54
C PRO A 221 9.37 42.00 23.65
N LYS A 222 8.20 41.81 24.26
CA LYS A 222 7.63 42.87 25.11
C LYS A 222 8.64 43.12 26.22
N LYS A 223 9.15 44.36 26.27
CA LYS A 223 10.11 44.83 27.28
C LYS A 223 9.67 44.45 28.68
N GLU A 224 10.22 43.38 29.25
CA GLU A 224 10.21 43.19 30.68
C GLU A 224 11.44 42.43 31.16
N LYS A 225 11.89 42.84 32.35
CA LYS A 225 13.25 42.77 32.84
C LYS A 225 13.58 41.38 33.44
N THR A 226 14.74 40.86 33.01
CA THR A 226 15.74 40.09 33.79
C THR A 226 15.72 38.56 33.77
N LYS A 227 16.88 38.04 33.32
CA LYS A 227 17.64 36.82 33.66
C LYS A 227 17.27 35.48 33.02
N ASP A 228 18.34 34.92 32.43
CA ASP A 228 18.56 33.55 31.99
C ASP A 228 17.61 33.03 30.90
N MET A 229 17.74 33.62 29.72
CA MET A 229 17.30 33.02 28.47
C MET A 229 18.51 32.98 27.55
N THR A 230 18.94 31.78 27.14
CA THR A 230 19.97 31.58 26.12
C THR A 230 19.55 32.30 24.84
N LEU A 231 20.06 33.53 24.67
CA LEU A 231 19.81 34.39 23.53
C LEU A 231 20.27 33.65 22.27
N VAL A 232 19.31 33.24 21.44
CA VAL A 232 19.59 32.76 20.09
C VAL A 232 20.33 33.89 19.37
N THR A 233 21.60 33.66 19.05
CA THR A 233 22.44 34.73 18.50
C THR A 233 21.92 35.18 17.12
N PRO A 234 22.10 36.46 16.74
CA PRO A 234 21.73 36.94 15.40
C PRO A 234 22.35 36.13 14.24
N ALA A 235 23.49 35.47 14.49
CA ALA A 235 24.11 34.55 13.55
C ALA A 235 23.24 33.32 13.27
N THR A 236 22.64 32.72 14.30
CA THR A 236 21.73 31.57 14.19
C THR A 236 20.46 31.94 13.42
N ILE A 237 19.93 33.14 13.65
CA ILE A 237 18.76 33.66 12.91
C ILE A 237 19.08 33.85 11.42
N ASN A 238 20.28 34.34 11.09
CA ASN A 238 20.69 34.50 9.71
C ASN A 238 20.96 33.16 9.01
N GLU A 239 21.51 32.16 9.70
CA GLU A 239 21.63 30.80 9.16
C GLU A 239 20.26 30.18 8.87
N LEU A 240 19.31 30.30 9.80
CA LEU A 240 17.94 29.82 9.61
C LEU A 240 17.22 30.53 8.46
N LYS A 241 17.43 31.83 8.27
CA LYS A 241 16.92 32.58 7.11
C LYS A 241 17.52 32.07 5.80
N LYS A 242 18.83 31.84 5.76
CA LYS A 242 19.54 31.33 4.59
C LYS A 242 19.11 29.89 4.24
N GLU A 243 18.86 29.09 5.26
CA GLU A 243 18.35 27.72 5.09
C GLU A 243 16.89 27.73 4.62
N ARG A 244 16.05 28.61 5.15
CA ARG A 244 14.68 28.84 4.65
C ARG A 244 14.66 29.24 3.17
N GLU A 245 15.52 30.17 2.74
CA GLU A 245 15.60 30.59 1.33
C GLU A 245 16.06 29.45 0.41
N ARG A 246 17.04 28.65 0.83
CA ARG A 246 17.46 27.44 0.09
C ARG A 246 16.33 26.41 -0.04
N LEU A 247 15.54 26.24 1.01
CA LEU A 247 14.44 25.29 1.05
C LEU A 247 13.26 25.73 0.17
N LEU A 248 12.94 27.03 0.14
CA LEU A 248 11.93 27.61 -0.75
C LEU A 248 12.31 27.47 -2.23
N HIS A 249 13.59 27.67 -2.56
CA HIS A 249 14.07 27.47 -3.93
C HIS A 249 13.94 26.01 -4.39
N ASN A 250 14.23 25.05 -3.50
CA ASN A 250 14.03 23.62 -3.78
C ASN A 250 12.54 23.25 -3.94
N GLU A 251 11.64 23.87 -3.17
CA GLU A 251 10.19 23.66 -3.33
C GLU A 251 9.66 24.17 -4.67
N GLU A 252 10.16 25.30 -5.18
CA GLU A 252 9.82 25.80 -6.51
C GLU A 252 10.27 24.86 -7.63
N GLU A 253 11.48 24.30 -7.54
CA GLU A 253 11.96 23.27 -8.48
C GLU A 253 11.11 21.99 -8.42
N LEU A 254 10.74 21.53 -7.22
CA LEU A 254 9.88 20.36 -7.00
C LEU A 254 8.44 20.60 -7.50
N GLY A 255 7.91 21.80 -7.32
CA GLY A 255 6.61 22.22 -7.86
C GLY A 255 6.61 22.28 -9.39
N TYR A 256 7.70 22.77 -9.98
CA TYR A 256 7.89 22.80 -11.43
C TYR A 256 8.00 21.38 -12.03
N GLN A 257 8.73 20.48 -11.38
CA GLN A 257 8.82 19.06 -11.74
C GLN A 257 7.44 18.37 -11.70
N LYS A 258 6.66 18.56 -10.63
CA LYS A 258 5.28 18.03 -10.52
C LYS A 258 4.35 18.53 -11.63
N LYS A 259 4.45 19.80 -12.03
CA LYS A 259 3.65 20.35 -13.13
C LYS A 259 4.01 19.71 -14.48
N LYS A 260 5.30 19.42 -14.70
CA LYS A 260 5.80 18.80 -15.94
C LYS A 260 5.44 17.31 -16.05
N THR A 261 5.30 16.59 -14.92
CA THR A 261 4.90 15.16 -14.92
C THR A 261 3.40 14.94 -15.09
N ASN A 262 2.55 15.92 -14.76
CA ASN A 262 1.09 15.84 -14.93
C ASN A 262 0.61 16.32 -16.33
N LEU A 263 1.52 16.78 -17.19
CA LEU A 263 1.25 17.29 -18.55
C LEU A 263 1.79 16.36 -19.67
N LYS A 264 2.15 15.11 -19.36
CA LYS A 264 2.57 14.10 -20.34
C LYS A 264 1.88 12.76 -20.12
#